data_AF-A0A812IU36-F1
#
_entry.id   AF-A0A812IU36-F1
#
_cell.length_a   1.000
_cell.length_b   1.000
_cell.length_c   1.000
_cell.angle_alpha   90.00
_cell.angle_beta   90.00
_cell.angle_gamma   90.00
#
_symmetry.space_group_name_H-M   'P 1'
#
loop_
_entity.id
_entity.type
_entity.pdbx_description
1 polymer ?
#
loop_
_entity_poly.entity_id
_entity_poly.type
_entity_poly.pdbx_seq_one_letter_code
_entity_poly.pdbx_strand_id
1 'polypeptide(L)'
;DFLAVYWPAVFAVATMAMMSVVDYHQCDWPPKLNLTGSQAAQFILAPVWLCTGLPTLILMPILAKVSSKHGFSPKDKLSLMWWHVNLFWFHTGCDVFSGYFQVMPVLTELYTRMSPAHSYPRWHPNRVHFDCAYFLELIIEAPFAALLVYLFLVQDHRRYLVELFALAVQFAGTVMYYAPGIMNLEHACWLSWADKACGSVWIIFPAYVFWRALSTPRNGNAKKAS
;
A
#
# COMPACT_ATOMS: atom_id res chain seq x y z
N ASP A 1 18.67 0.92 12.79
CA ASP A 1 18.69 0.14 11.53
C ASP A 1 17.41 -0.61 11.21
N PHE A 2 16.78 -1.35 12.15
CA PHE A 2 15.56 -2.13 11.86
C PHE A 2 14.45 -1.32 11.16
N LEU A 3 14.04 -0.18 11.74
CA LEU A 3 12.97 0.65 11.17
C LEU A 3 13.33 1.27 9.81
N ALA A 4 14.62 1.46 9.51
CA ALA A 4 15.03 1.96 8.19
C ALA A 4 14.72 0.97 7.06
N VAL A 5 14.51 -0.31 7.39
CA VAL A 5 14.22 -1.39 6.43
C VAL A 5 12.78 -1.89 6.55
N TYR A 6 12.32 -2.12 7.78
CA TYR A 6 11.10 -2.88 8.04
C TYR A 6 9.90 -2.02 8.43
N TRP A 7 9.98 -0.69 8.34
CA TRP A 7 8.80 0.15 8.58
C TRP A 7 7.60 -0.18 7.66
N PRO A 8 7.74 -0.61 6.38
CA PRO A 8 6.57 -0.98 5.58
C PRO A 8 5.82 -2.18 6.17
N ALA A 9 6.56 -3.15 6.72
CA ALA A 9 6.00 -4.31 7.41
C ALA A 9 5.28 -3.90 8.69
N VAL A 10 5.90 -3.04 9.52
CA VAL A 10 5.27 -2.49 10.73
C VAL A 10 4.00 -1.73 10.38
N PHE A 11 4.04 -0.92 9.32
CA PHE A 11 2.89 -0.16 8.84
C PHE A 11 1.74 -1.07 8.39
N ALA A 12 2.02 -2.10 7.57
CA ALA A 12 1.02 -3.07 7.17
C ALA A 12 0.39 -3.79 8.38
N VAL A 13 1.20 -4.29 9.31
CA VAL A 13 0.70 -4.95 10.54
C VAL A 13 -0.12 -3.98 11.39
N ALA A 14 0.30 -2.72 11.51
CA ALA A 14 -0.44 -1.70 12.24
C ALA A 14 -1.82 -1.44 11.61
N THR A 15 -1.90 -1.34 10.28
CA THR A 15 -3.20 -1.18 9.59
C THR A 15 -4.10 -2.40 9.80
N MET A 16 -3.59 -3.63 9.68
CA MET A 16 -4.35 -4.85 9.98
C MET A 16 -4.85 -4.87 11.42
N ALA A 17 -4.01 -4.48 12.37
CA ALA A 17 -4.38 -4.41 13.79
C ALA A 17 -5.48 -3.38 14.01
N MET A 18 -5.34 -2.16 13.46
CA MET A 18 -6.37 -1.11 13.55
C MET A 18 -7.70 -1.59 12.97
N MET A 19 -7.70 -2.23 11.80
CA MET A 19 -8.91 -2.78 11.18
C MET A 19 -9.59 -3.87 12.03
N SER A 20 -8.83 -4.54 12.89
CA SER A 20 -9.36 -5.59 13.78
C SER A 20 -10.00 -5.03 15.06
N VAL A 21 -9.53 -3.88 15.56
CA VAL A 21 -9.86 -3.40 16.91
C VAL A 21 -10.52 -2.03 16.95
N VAL A 22 -10.45 -1.22 15.91
CA VAL A 22 -11.09 0.10 15.89
C VAL A 22 -12.58 -0.04 15.58
N ASP A 23 -13.44 0.54 16.42
CA ASP A 23 -14.87 0.60 16.18
C ASP A 23 -15.19 1.59 15.04
N TYR A 24 -15.39 1.05 13.84
CA TYR A 24 -15.69 1.85 12.64
C TYR A 24 -17.11 2.40 12.58
N HIS A 25 -17.98 2.03 13.52
CA HIS A 25 -19.32 2.62 13.61
C HIS A 25 -19.32 4.02 14.23
N GLN A 26 -18.22 4.43 14.86
CA GLN A 26 -18.11 5.71 15.54
C GLN A 26 -17.28 6.72 14.75
N CYS A 27 -17.86 7.91 14.58
CA CYS A 27 -17.24 9.01 13.84
C CYS A 27 -16.55 10.05 14.75
N ASP A 28 -16.63 9.87 16.06
CA ASP A 28 -16.07 10.78 17.05
C ASP A 28 -14.58 10.48 17.33
N TRP A 29 -13.83 11.52 17.66
CA TRP A 29 -12.46 11.41 18.15
C TRP A 29 -12.43 11.60 19.68
N PRO A 30 -11.71 10.75 20.44
CA PRO A 30 -10.90 9.62 20.00
C PRO A 30 -11.73 8.38 19.62
N PRO A 31 -11.24 7.52 18.71
CA PRO A 31 -11.94 6.29 18.35
C PRO A 31 -12.05 5.34 19.53
N LYS A 32 -13.19 4.68 19.66
CA LYS A 32 -13.33 3.55 20.58
C LYS A 32 -12.78 2.27 19.97
N LEU A 33 -12.43 1.34 20.86
CA LEU A 33 -11.96 0.02 20.48
C LEU A 33 -13.07 -1.02 20.64
N ASN A 34 -13.29 -1.83 19.61
CA ASN A 34 -14.10 -3.03 19.68
C ASN A 34 -13.22 -4.21 20.15
N LEU A 35 -13.20 -4.43 21.47
CA LEU A 35 -12.39 -5.49 22.09
C LEU A 35 -13.17 -6.81 22.27
N THR A 36 -14.36 -6.94 21.70
CA THR A 36 -15.16 -8.17 21.79
C THR A 36 -14.56 -9.33 21.00
N GLY A 37 -13.63 -9.04 20.07
CA GLY A 37 -13.03 -10.02 19.16
C GLY A 37 -13.91 -10.39 17.97
N SER A 38 -15.19 -9.99 17.94
CA SER A 38 -16.13 -10.30 16.86
C SER A 38 -15.68 -9.73 15.51
N GLN A 39 -15.26 -8.46 15.49
CA GLN A 39 -14.74 -7.79 14.31
C GLN A 39 -13.42 -8.41 13.83
N ALA A 40 -12.49 -8.69 14.75
CA ALA A 40 -11.24 -9.36 14.42
C ALA A 40 -11.48 -10.75 13.80
N ALA A 41 -12.41 -11.52 14.36
CA ALA A 41 -12.81 -12.81 13.80
C ALA A 41 -13.42 -12.65 12.41
N GLN A 42 -14.36 -11.72 12.21
CA GLN A 42 -14.94 -11.45 10.88
C GLN A 42 -13.89 -11.04 9.85
N PHE A 43 -12.92 -10.22 10.27
CA PHE A 43 -11.85 -9.73 9.42
C PHE A 43 -10.87 -10.85 9.02
N ILE A 44 -10.39 -11.64 9.98
CA ILE A 44 -9.39 -12.71 9.74
C ILE A 44 -10.02 -13.92 9.03
N LEU A 45 -11.29 -14.23 9.32
CA LEU A 45 -12.01 -15.35 8.71
C LEU A 45 -12.56 -15.03 7.32
N ALA A 46 -12.46 -13.78 6.85
CA ALA A 46 -12.85 -13.43 5.48
C ALA A 46 -12.00 -14.26 4.49
N PRO A 47 -12.59 -14.98 3.51
CA PRO A 47 -11.84 -15.83 2.59
C PRO A 47 -10.70 -15.10 1.88
N VAL A 48 -10.91 -13.83 1.57
CA VAL A 48 -9.93 -12.97 0.91
C VAL A 48 -8.72 -12.68 1.80
N TRP A 49 -8.89 -12.61 3.12
CA TRP A 49 -7.80 -12.41 4.07
C TRP A 49 -6.76 -13.54 3.98
N LEU A 50 -7.19 -14.76 3.67
CA LEU A 50 -6.29 -15.91 3.44
C LEU A 50 -5.42 -15.74 2.19
N CYS A 51 -5.87 -14.94 1.22
CA CYS A 51 -5.12 -14.66 -0.01
C CYS A 51 -4.27 -13.39 0.06
N THR A 52 -4.52 -12.52 1.05
CA THR A 52 -3.86 -11.22 1.18
C THR A 52 -3.10 -11.12 2.49
N GLY A 53 -3.81 -11.02 3.62
CA GLY A 53 -3.23 -10.89 4.95
C GLY A 53 -2.30 -12.04 5.32
N LEU A 54 -2.70 -13.29 5.08
CA LEU A 54 -1.89 -14.45 5.45
C LEU A 54 -0.55 -14.51 4.66
N PRO A 55 -0.52 -14.42 3.31
CA PRO A 55 0.73 -14.28 2.56
C PRO A 55 1.57 -13.08 2.99
N THR A 56 0.94 -11.93 3.28
CA THR A 56 1.66 -10.77 3.80
C THR A 56 2.44 -11.13 5.07
N LEU A 57 1.80 -11.76 6.05
CA LEU A 57 2.42 -12.10 7.34
C LEU A 57 3.45 -13.24 7.24
N ILE A 58 3.16 -14.30 6.46
CA ILE A 58 4.05 -15.47 6.34
C ILE A 58 5.31 -15.13 5.54
N LEU A 59 5.19 -14.38 4.45
CA LEU A 59 6.34 -14.13 3.57
C LEU A 59 7.27 -13.07 4.14
N MET A 60 6.82 -12.15 5.00
CA MET A 60 7.69 -11.15 5.64
C MET A 60 8.96 -11.74 6.28
N PRO A 61 8.88 -12.69 7.25
CA PRO A 61 10.08 -13.28 7.86
C PRO A 61 10.90 -14.10 6.86
N ILE A 62 10.27 -14.73 5.86
CA ILE A 62 10.95 -15.49 4.81
C ILE A 62 11.80 -14.55 3.95
N LEU A 63 11.22 -13.46 3.46
CA LEU A 63 11.90 -12.44 2.65
C LEU A 63 12.99 -11.72 3.46
N ALA A 64 12.79 -11.47 4.75
CA ALA A 64 13.83 -10.94 5.64
C ALA A 64 15.04 -11.88 5.74
N LYS A 65 14.79 -13.18 5.90
CA LYS A 65 15.84 -14.22 5.93
C LYS A 65 16.54 -14.35 4.57
N VAL A 66 15.79 -14.41 3.49
CA VAL A 66 16.31 -14.54 2.11
C VAL A 66 17.17 -13.34 1.74
N SER A 67 16.68 -12.12 1.97
CA SER A 67 17.43 -10.90 1.64
C SER A 67 18.71 -10.77 2.47
N SER A 68 18.72 -11.24 3.72
CA SER A 68 19.93 -11.26 4.54
C SER A 68 20.92 -12.32 4.05
N LYS A 69 20.46 -13.51 3.68
CA LYS A 69 21.29 -14.58 3.11
C LYS A 69 21.97 -14.16 1.80
N HIS A 70 21.28 -13.40 0.96
CA HIS A 70 21.80 -12.93 -0.34
C HIS A 70 22.53 -11.58 -0.27
N GLY A 71 22.81 -11.08 0.94
CA GLY A 71 23.60 -9.85 1.12
C GLY A 71 22.95 -8.59 0.57
N PHE A 72 21.62 -8.48 0.59
CA PHE A 72 20.91 -7.30 0.09
C PHE A 72 21.33 -6.06 0.88
N SER A 73 21.49 -4.93 0.18
CA SER A 73 21.68 -3.63 0.82
C SER A 73 20.44 -3.26 1.65
N PRO A 74 20.54 -2.40 2.68
CA PRO A 74 19.37 -1.91 3.41
C PRO A 74 18.30 -1.28 2.51
N LYS A 75 18.74 -0.61 1.42
CA LYS A 75 17.86 -0.01 0.41
C LYS A 75 17.08 -1.06 -0.37
N ASP A 76 17.73 -2.15 -0.78
CA ASP A 76 17.10 -3.25 -1.50
C ASP A 76 16.15 -4.02 -0.57
N LYS A 77 16.52 -4.22 0.70
CA LYS A 77 15.63 -4.82 1.71
C LYS A 77 14.37 -3.98 1.94
N LEU A 78 14.53 -2.66 2.10
CA LEU A 78 13.41 -1.73 2.25
C LEU A 78 12.46 -1.81 1.05
N SER A 79 13.02 -1.78 -0.15
CA SER A 79 12.27 -1.84 -1.41
C SER A 79 11.53 -3.17 -1.56
N LEU A 80 12.20 -4.29 -1.26
CA LEU A 80 11.56 -5.61 -1.24
C LEU A 80 10.39 -5.68 -0.25
N MET A 81 10.54 -5.12 0.96
CA MET A 81 9.45 -5.06 1.95
C MET A 81 8.30 -4.19 1.46
N TRP A 82 8.59 -3.02 0.89
CA TRP A 82 7.58 -2.11 0.32
C TRP A 82 6.73 -2.81 -0.74
N TRP A 83 7.36 -3.44 -1.73
CA TRP A 83 6.64 -4.13 -2.80
C TRP A 83 5.89 -5.37 -2.32
N HIS A 84 6.42 -6.10 -1.33
CA HIS A 84 5.73 -7.23 -0.72
C HIS A 84 4.41 -6.82 -0.04
N VAL A 85 4.45 -5.79 0.81
CA VAL A 85 3.24 -5.34 1.52
C VAL A 85 2.25 -4.67 0.57
N ASN A 86 2.73 -3.94 -0.44
CA ASN A 86 1.86 -3.37 -1.46
C ASN A 86 1.18 -4.43 -2.31
N LEU A 87 1.92 -5.47 -2.73
CA LEU A 87 1.37 -6.55 -3.52
C LEU A 87 0.20 -7.23 -2.83
N PHE A 88 0.43 -7.78 -1.63
CA PHE A 88 -0.57 -8.64 -1.00
C PHE A 88 -1.57 -7.86 -0.17
N TRP A 89 -1.13 -6.81 0.54
CA TRP A 89 -1.97 -6.14 1.51
C TRP A 89 -2.64 -4.90 0.95
N PHE A 90 -1.87 -3.89 0.54
CA PHE A 90 -2.46 -2.60 0.18
C PHE A 90 -3.19 -2.65 -1.17
N HIS A 91 -2.49 -2.88 -2.29
CA HIS A 91 -3.14 -2.90 -3.61
C HIS A 91 -4.16 -4.03 -3.73
N THR A 92 -3.82 -5.24 -3.30
CA THR A 92 -4.74 -6.38 -3.48
C THR A 92 -5.81 -6.44 -2.39
N GLY A 93 -5.42 -6.41 -1.11
CA GLY A 93 -6.35 -6.57 0.01
C GLY A 93 -7.21 -5.34 0.26
N CYS A 94 -6.57 -4.21 0.54
CA CYS A 94 -7.25 -2.97 0.86
C CYS A 94 -7.96 -2.42 -0.39
N ASP A 95 -7.23 -2.18 -1.46
CA ASP A 95 -7.79 -1.40 -2.56
C ASP A 95 -8.63 -2.24 -3.52
N VAL A 96 -8.07 -3.29 -4.13
CA VAL A 96 -8.80 -4.13 -5.09
C VAL A 96 -9.95 -4.90 -4.43
N PHE A 97 -9.69 -5.67 -3.37
CA PHE A 97 -10.73 -6.51 -2.79
C PHE A 97 -11.69 -5.76 -1.87
N SER A 98 -11.22 -4.78 -1.10
CA SER A 98 -12.09 -4.06 -0.17
C SER A 98 -12.64 -2.77 -0.74
N GLY A 99 -11.83 -1.97 -1.43
CA GLY A 99 -12.27 -0.73 -2.07
C GLY A 99 -13.10 -0.98 -3.34
N TYR A 100 -12.54 -1.70 -4.31
CA TYR A 100 -13.17 -1.89 -5.62
C TYR A 100 -14.26 -2.96 -5.59
N PHE A 101 -13.91 -4.21 -5.26
CA PHE A 101 -14.85 -5.32 -5.25
C PHE A 101 -15.73 -5.39 -4.01
N GLN A 102 -15.33 -4.74 -2.90
CA GLN A 102 -16.11 -4.68 -1.66
C GLN A 102 -16.47 -6.05 -1.08
N VAL A 103 -15.51 -7.00 -1.15
CA VAL A 103 -15.69 -8.41 -0.73
C VAL A 103 -15.07 -8.72 0.65
N MET A 104 -14.48 -7.73 1.31
CA MET A 104 -13.98 -7.84 2.69
C MET A 104 -14.85 -6.95 3.60
N PRO A 105 -15.86 -7.49 4.30
CA PRO A 105 -16.91 -6.68 4.94
C PRO A 105 -16.39 -5.59 5.88
N VAL A 106 -15.48 -5.94 6.79
CA VAL A 106 -14.92 -4.98 7.77
C VAL A 106 -14.18 -3.84 7.09
N LEU A 107 -13.34 -4.13 6.09
CA LEU A 107 -12.61 -3.10 5.37
C LEU A 107 -13.52 -2.30 4.45
N THR A 108 -14.48 -2.95 3.81
CA THR A 108 -15.49 -2.29 2.95
C THR A 108 -16.21 -1.22 3.74
N GLU A 109 -16.70 -1.56 4.94
CA GLU A 109 -17.34 -0.59 5.84
C GLU A 109 -16.36 0.51 6.28
N LEU A 110 -15.10 0.20 6.58
CA LEU A 110 -14.10 1.23 6.87
C LEU A 110 -13.93 2.21 5.68
N TYR A 111 -13.82 1.72 4.44
CA TYR A 111 -13.71 2.58 3.25
C TYR A 111 -14.95 3.48 3.06
N THR A 112 -16.16 2.96 3.27
CA THR A 112 -17.39 3.79 3.19
C THR A 112 -17.44 4.87 4.26
N ARG A 113 -16.81 4.66 5.42
CA ARG A 113 -16.67 5.67 6.47
C ARG A 113 -15.55 6.66 6.21
N MET A 114 -14.45 6.23 5.59
CA MET A 114 -13.35 7.11 5.19
C MET A 114 -13.80 8.13 4.15
N SER A 115 -14.57 7.68 3.16
CA SER A 115 -15.14 8.51 2.10
C SER A 115 -16.51 7.98 1.68
N PRO A 116 -17.59 8.79 1.77
CA PRO A 116 -18.93 8.38 1.34
C PRO A 116 -18.99 8.03 -0.15
N ALA A 117 -18.02 8.44 -0.97
CA ALA A 117 -17.98 8.07 -2.38
C ALA A 117 -17.89 6.55 -2.61
N HIS A 118 -17.37 5.76 -1.66
CA HIS A 118 -17.38 4.30 -1.73
C HIS A 118 -18.77 3.67 -1.59
N SER A 119 -19.77 4.41 -1.10
CA SER A 119 -21.14 3.91 -1.02
C SER A 119 -21.86 3.88 -2.37
N TYR A 120 -21.35 4.61 -3.37
CA TYR A 120 -21.93 4.59 -4.70
C TYR A 120 -21.53 3.31 -5.47
N PRO A 121 -22.38 2.85 -6.41
CA PRO A 121 -22.03 1.76 -7.31
C PRO A 121 -20.74 2.05 -8.09
N ARG A 122 -20.02 0.99 -8.48
CA ARG A 122 -18.85 1.11 -9.36
C ARG A 122 -19.20 1.85 -10.64
N TRP A 123 -18.28 2.72 -11.07
CA TRP A 123 -18.36 3.61 -12.22
C TRP A 123 -19.45 4.69 -12.12
N HIS A 124 -20.02 4.91 -10.93
CA HIS A 124 -20.89 6.05 -10.69
C HIS A 124 -20.09 7.37 -10.77
N PRO A 125 -20.66 8.48 -11.28
CA PRO A 125 -19.95 9.75 -11.43
C PRO A 125 -19.27 10.26 -10.15
N ASN A 126 -19.89 10.05 -8.98
CA ASN A 126 -19.33 10.46 -7.68
C ASN A 126 -18.21 9.54 -7.15
N ARG A 127 -17.98 8.38 -7.77
CA ARG A 127 -16.97 7.38 -7.38
C ARG A 127 -15.90 7.14 -8.44
N VAL A 128 -16.14 7.57 -9.68
CA VAL A 128 -15.31 7.23 -10.85
C VAL A 128 -13.81 7.49 -10.67
N HIS A 129 -13.42 8.49 -9.88
CA HIS A 129 -12.02 8.77 -9.57
C HIS A 129 -11.36 7.64 -8.75
N PHE A 130 -12.06 7.06 -7.78
CA PHE A 130 -11.62 5.86 -7.08
C PHE A 130 -11.60 4.65 -8.01
N ASP A 131 -12.63 4.45 -8.84
CA ASP A 131 -12.66 3.29 -9.74
C ASP A 131 -11.53 3.34 -10.79
N CYS A 132 -11.15 4.52 -11.26
CA CYS A 132 -9.96 4.71 -12.09
C CYS A 132 -8.67 4.35 -11.33
N ALA A 133 -8.55 4.73 -10.05
CA ALA A 133 -7.38 4.40 -9.22
C ALA A 133 -7.29 2.88 -8.99
N TYR A 134 -8.40 2.26 -8.61
CA TYR A 134 -8.47 0.82 -8.42
C TYR A 134 -8.21 0.02 -9.70
N PHE A 135 -8.67 0.53 -10.85
CA PHE A 135 -8.37 -0.10 -12.14
C PHE A 135 -6.88 0.01 -12.47
N LEU A 136 -6.25 1.15 -12.18
CA LEU A 136 -4.80 1.32 -12.32
C LEU A 136 -4.03 0.35 -11.42
N GLU A 137 -4.45 0.18 -10.17
CA GLU A 137 -3.82 -0.75 -9.24
C GLU A 137 -3.97 -2.21 -9.69
N LEU A 138 -5.16 -2.60 -10.12
CA LEU A 138 -5.45 -3.95 -10.58
C LEU A 138 -4.60 -4.33 -11.81
N ILE A 139 -4.47 -3.42 -12.78
CA ILE A 139 -3.86 -3.71 -14.08
C ILE A 139 -2.36 -3.37 -14.11
N ILE A 140 -1.92 -2.41 -13.31
CA ILE A 140 -0.53 -1.92 -13.32
C ILE A 140 0.14 -2.14 -11.96
N GLU A 141 -0.35 -1.54 -10.87
CA GLU A 141 0.44 -1.49 -9.63
C GLU A 141 0.65 -2.87 -8.98
N ALA A 142 -0.40 -3.68 -8.84
CA ALA A 142 -0.28 -5.03 -8.29
C ALA A 142 0.58 -5.96 -9.17
N PRO A 143 0.40 -6.01 -10.51
CA PRO A 143 1.32 -6.75 -11.39
C PRO A 143 2.77 -6.27 -11.31
N PHE A 144 3.02 -4.96 -11.24
CA PHE A 144 4.37 -4.42 -11.08
C PHE A 144 4.95 -4.72 -9.71
N ALA A 145 4.16 -4.72 -8.64
CA ALA A 145 4.60 -5.11 -7.31
C ALA A 145 5.06 -6.58 -7.29
N ALA A 146 4.30 -7.49 -7.94
CA ALA A 146 4.70 -8.89 -8.11
C ALA A 146 6.00 -9.03 -8.92
N LEU A 147 6.09 -8.32 -10.05
CA LEU A 147 7.29 -8.29 -10.87
C LEU A 147 8.50 -7.78 -10.07
N LEU A 148 8.33 -6.74 -9.27
CA LEU A 148 9.42 -6.16 -8.48
C LEU A 148 9.88 -7.09 -7.36
N VAL A 149 8.96 -7.72 -6.63
CA VAL A 149 9.33 -8.77 -5.67
C VAL A 149 10.15 -9.86 -6.36
N TYR A 150 9.72 -10.33 -7.54
CA TYR A 150 10.49 -11.29 -8.33
C TYR A 150 11.88 -10.76 -8.73
N LEU A 151 11.97 -9.57 -9.34
CA LEU A 151 13.23 -8.98 -9.80
C LEU A 151 14.23 -8.73 -8.67
N PHE A 152 13.75 -8.32 -7.49
CA PHE A 152 14.58 -8.23 -6.29
C PHE A 152 15.11 -9.60 -5.88
N LEU A 153 14.27 -10.63 -5.85
CA LEU A 153 14.67 -12.00 -5.48
C LEU A 153 15.69 -12.61 -6.44
N VAL A 154 15.56 -12.37 -7.75
CA VAL A 154 16.55 -12.81 -8.75
C VAL A 154 17.72 -11.85 -8.92
N GLN A 155 17.77 -10.78 -8.12
CA GLN A 155 18.81 -9.74 -8.14
C GLN A 155 19.05 -9.10 -9.53
N ASP A 156 18.01 -8.99 -10.36
CA ASP A 156 18.13 -8.39 -11.68
C ASP A 156 18.38 -6.87 -11.57
N HIS A 157 19.40 -6.35 -12.25
CA HIS A 157 19.77 -4.94 -12.20
C HIS A 157 18.67 -3.99 -12.72
N ARG A 158 17.78 -4.48 -13.59
CA ARG A 158 16.65 -3.71 -14.15
C ARG A 158 15.60 -3.36 -13.10
N ARG A 159 15.61 -4.03 -11.94
CA ARG A 159 14.69 -3.76 -10.82
C ARG A 159 14.62 -2.29 -10.45
N TYR A 160 15.73 -1.56 -10.49
CA TYR A 160 15.76 -0.14 -10.13
C TYR A 160 15.02 0.75 -11.13
N LEU A 161 15.12 0.44 -12.43
CA LEU A 161 14.39 1.18 -13.46
C LEU A 161 12.89 0.88 -13.38
N VAL A 162 12.55 -0.41 -13.24
CA VAL A 162 11.16 -0.86 -13.09
C VAL A 162 10.53 -0.28 -11.82
N GLU A 163 11.30 -0.20 -10.73
CA GLU A 163 10.86 0.39 -9.46
C GLU A 163 10.54 1.87 -9.63
N LEU A 164 11.41 2.64 -10.28
CA LEU A 164 11.15 4.06 -10.51
C LEU A 164 9.88 4.29 -11.35
N PHE A 165 9.65 3.45 -12.36
CA PHE A 165 8.43 3.51 -13.15
C PHE A 165 7.19 3.17 -12.30
N ALA A 166 7.22 2.07 -11.56
CA ALA A 166 6.10 1.64 -10.72
C ALA A 166 5.78 2.68 -9.63
N LEU A 167 6.79 3.28 -9.01
CA LEU A 167 6.61 4.34 -8.00
C LEU A 167 6.02 5.61 -8.60
N ALA A 168 6.36 5.95 -9.84
CA ALA A 168 5.76 7.10 -10.51
C ALA A 168 4.26 6.87 -10.80
N VAL A 169 3.90 5.64 -11.20
CA VAL A 169 2.49 5.24 -11.35
C VAL A 169 1.77 5.31 -10.01
N GLN A 170 2.34 4.72 -8.97
CA GLN A 170 1.80 4.70 -7.62
C GLN A 170 1.58 6.11 -7.04
N PHE A 171 2.55 7.02 -7.26
CA PHE A 171 2.40 8.43 -6.90
C PHE A 171 1.21 9.07 -7.64
N ALA A 172 1.11 8.86 -8.96
CA ALA A 172 0.03 9.42 -9.76
C ALA A 172 -1.35 8.85 -9.37
N GLY A 173 -1.43 7.54 -9.12
CA GLY A 173 -2.62 6.86 -8.62
C GLY A 173 -3.08 7.44 -7.28
N THR A 174 -2.15 7.62 -6.35
CA THR A 174 -2.42 8.23 -5.04
C THR A 174 -2.95 9.67 -5.16
N VAL A 175 -2.36 10.48 -6.04
CA VAL A 175 -2.87 11.85 -6.31
C VAL A 175 -4.27 11.79 -6.90
N MET A 176 -4.52 10.91 -7.87
CA MET A 176 -5.84 10.74 -8.48
C MET A 176 -6.90 10.29 -7.46
N TYR A 177 -6.51 9.45 -6.51
CA TYR A 177 -7.38 8.96 -5.43
C TYR A 177 -7.74 10.09 -4.45
N TYR A 178 -6.76 10.80 -3.91
CA TYR A 178 -6.98 11.74 -2.79
C TYR A 178 -7.27 13.19 -3.21
N ALA A 179 -6.77 13.66 -4.35
CA ALA A 179 -6.92 15.07 -4.75
C ALA A 179 -8.38 15.52 -4.88
N PRO A 180 -9.30 14.74 -5.49
CA PRO A 180 -10.71 15.15 -5.61
C PRO A 180 -11.36 15.40 -4.24
N GLY A 181 -11.21 14.45 -3.30
CA GLY A 181 -11.75 14.58 -1.94
C GLY A 181 -11.15 15.77 -1.18
N ILE A 182 -9.84 16.03 -1.33
CA ILE A 182 -9.18 17.19 -0.71
C ILE A 182 -9.71 18.50 -1.31
N MET A 183 -9.83 18.59 -2.64
CA MET A 183 -10.35 19.79 -3.33
C MET A 183 -11.81 20.08 -2.96
N ASN A 184 -12.60 19.03 -2.74
CA ASN A 184 -13.98 19.13 -2.28
C ASN A 184 -14.12 19.33 -0.76
N LEU A 185 -13.01 19.41 -0.03
CA LEU A 185 -12.98 19.49 1.44
C LEU A 185 -13.76 18.35 2.10
N GLU A 186 -13.70 17.15 1.52
CA GLU A 186 -14.44 15.99 1.98
C GLU A 186 -13.93 15.51 3.34
N HIS A 187 -14.83 15.55 4.33
CA HIS A 187 -14.63 15.06 5.68
C HIS A 187 -15.90 14.35 6.16
N ALA A 188 -15.85 13.02 6.26
CA ALA A 188 -16.97 12.24 6.78
C ALA A 188 -16.80 11.97 8.28
N CYS A 189 -15.60 11.56 8.70
CA CYS A 189 -15.28 11.36 10.11
C CYS A 189 -13.77 11.48 10.38
N TRP A 190 -13.34 11.23 11.63
CA TRP A 190 -11.91 11.19 11.99
C TRP A 190 -11.12 10.22 11.09
N LEU A 191 -11.76 9.14 10.63
CA LEU A 191 -11.15 8.13 9.78
C LEU A 191 -10.79 8.69 8.39
N SER A 192 -11.52 9.70 7.89
CA SER A 192 -11.16 10.42 6.66
C SER A 192 -9.79 11.10 6.75
N TRP A 193 -9.37 11.51 7.95
CA TRP A 193 -8.04 12.10 8.18
C TRP A 193 -6.98 11.02 8.37
N ALA A 194 -7.31 9.94 9.08
CA ALA A 194 -6.44 8.79 9.24
C ALA A 194 -6.10 8.15 7.88
N ASP A 195 -7.09 8.04 7.00
CA ASP A 195 -6.96 7.57 5.62
C ASP A 195 -5.98 8.46 4.83
N LYS A 196 -6.23 9.77 4.76
CA LYS A 196 -5.32 10.72 4.08
C LYS A 196 -3.90 10.70 4.66
N ALA A 197 -3.75 10.56 5.98
CA ALA A 197 -2.46 10.43 6.64
C ALA A 197 -1.74 9.13 6.21
N CYS A 198 -2.46 8.01 6.13
CA CYS A 198 -1.92 6.75 5.60
C CYS A 198 -1.55 6.89 4.11
N GLY A 199 -2.44 7.46 3.29
CA GLY A 199 -2.23 7.70 1.87
C GLY A 199 -0.99 8.53 1.56
N SER A 200 -0.62 9.47 2.45
CA SER A 200 0.61 10.26 2.30
C SER A 200 1.90 9.42 2.20
N VAL A 201 1.89 8.19 2.74
CA VAL A 201 3.02 7.26 2.64
C VAL A 201 3.33 6.91 1.18
N TRP A 202 2.30 6.79 0.33
CA TRP A 202 2.43 6.55 -1.11
C TRP A 202 2.84 7.79 -1.91
N ILE A 203 2.97 8.95 -1.27
CA ILE A 203 3.61 10.13 -1.84
C ILE A 203 5.07 10.21 -1.37
N ILE A 204 5.28 10.06 -0.06
CA ILE A 204 6.59 10.21 0.58
C ILE A 204 7.57 9.14 0.11
N PHE A 205 7.15 7.87 0.03
CA PHE A 205 8.07 6.78 -0.34
C PHE A 205 8.53 6.87 -1.80
N PRO A 206 7.64 7.04 -2.80
CA PRO A 206 8.07 7.34 -4.18
C PRO A 206 9.01 8.54 -4.28
N ALA A 207 8.69 9.66 -3.61
CA ALA A 207 9.54 10.84 -3.62
C ALA A 207 10.94 10.58 -3.04
N TYR A 208 11.02 9.82 -1.94
CA TYR A 208 12.27 9.41 -1.32
C TYR A 208 13.13 8.55 -2.26
N VAL A 209 12.54 7.53 -2.90
CA VAL A 209 13.27 6.65 -3.83
C VAL A 209 13.70 7.41 -5.08
N PHE A 210 12.85 8.29 -5.60
CA PHE A 210 13.17 9.14 -6.74
C PHE A 210 14.35 10.07 -6.42
N TRP A 211 14.30 10.79 -5.29
CA TRP A 211 15.39 11.64 -4.82
C TRP A 211 16.70 10.87 -4.65
N ARG A 212 16.63 9.66 -4.10
CA ARG A 212 17.78 8.75 -3.97
C ARG A 212 18.39 8.38 -5.33
N ALA A 213 17.56 8.10 -6.33
CA ALA A 213 18.02 7.77 -7.68
C ALA A 213 18.73 8.97 -8.34
N LEU A 214 18.19 10.19 -8.16
CA LEU A 214 18.82 11.42 -8.67
C LEU A 214 20.14 11.76 -7.97
N SER A 215 20.23 11.47 -6.68
CA SER A 215 21.40 11.78 -5.85
C SER A 215 22.54 10.76 -5.99
N THR A 216 22.30 9.62 -6.66
CA THR A 216 23.32 8.61 -6.87
C THR A 216 24.25 9.09 -8.00
N PRO A 217 25.56 9.33 -7.75
CA PRO A 217 26.47 9.78 -8.78
C PRO A 217 26.43 8.80 -9.95
N ARG A 218 26.09 9.30 -11.15
CA ARG A 218 26.30 8.55 -12.38
C ARG A 218 27.80 8.44 -12.56
N ASN A 219 28.41 7.36 -12.08
CA ASN A 219 29.77 7.00 -12.44
C ASN A 219 29.77 6.59 -13.93
N GLY A 220 29.66 7.60 -14.80
CA GLY A 220 29.59 7.48 -16.24
C GLY A 220 30.65 8.37 -16.87
N ASN A 221 31.79 7.74 -17.20
CA ASN A 221 32.51 7.94 -18.45
C ASN A 221 32.77 9.38 -18.94
N ALA A 222 33.51 10.18 -18.16
CA ALA A 222 34.37 11.25 -18.71
C ALA A 222 35.82 10.78 -18.96
N LYS A 223 36.07 9.46 -19.01
CA LYS A 223 37.36 8.87 -19.36
C LYS A 223 37.14 7.69 -20.31
N LYS A 224 37.08 7.98 -21.61
CA LYS A 224 37.20 7.12 -22.80
C LYS A 224 36.21 7.55 -23.91
N ALA A 225 36.30 8.81 -24.31
CA ALA A 225 36.27 9.12 -25.73
C ALA A 225 37.74 9.45 -26.05
N SER A 226 38.33 8.58 -26.85
CA SER A 226 39.71 8.56 -27.35
C SER A 226 40.19 9.90 -27.86
#